data_AF-A0A1G9M1D8-F1
#
_entry.id   AF-A0A1G9M1D8-F1
#
_cell.length_a   1.000
_cell.length_b   1.000
_cell.length_c   1.000
_cell.angle_alpha   90.00
_cell.angle_beta   90.00
_cell.angle_gamma   90.00
#
_symmetry.space_group_name_H-M   'P 1'
#
loop_
_entity.id
_entity.type
_entity.pdbx_description
1 polymer ?
#
loop_
_entity_poly.entity_id
_entity_poly.type
_entity_poly.pdbx_seq_one_letter_code
_entity_poly.pdbx_strand_id
1 'polypeptide(L)'
;MVNDNLRLYYQLYDLSRQQNEAIQEKDVDEVLSILQDKKEIIEELEGINVEEEIRAHQNPEETLSELQELMEKLNKLEEENVDLMEEHMTSLAQEIKSLADGRKTMEGYSQSQSSQKKSEGKVIDEKG
;
A
#
# COMPACT_ATOMS: atom_id res chain seq x y z
N MET A 1 31.76 13.31 -16.53
CA MET A 1 30.42 13.82 -16.21
C MET A 1 30.25 13.59 -14.72
N VAL A 2 30.00 14.65 -13.96
CA VAL A 2 29.50 14.48 -12.58
C VAL A 2 28.14 13.81 -12.76
N ASN A 3 28.00 12.57 -12.29
CA ASN A 3 26.70 11.90 -12.27
C ASN A 3 25.91 12.67 -11.24
N ASP A 4 24.90 13.43 -11.68
CA ASP A 4 24.12 14.29 -10.81
C ASP A 4 23.20 13.42 -9.95
N ASN A 5 23.80 12.77 -8.95
CA ASN A 5 23.17 11.78 -8.09
C ASN A 5 22.10 12.42 -7.19
N LEU A 6 22.13 13.74 -7.01
CA LEU A 6 21.01 14.50 -6.46
C LEU A 6 19.72 14.27 -7.25
N ARG A 7 19.82 14.08 -8.57
CA ARG A 7 18.66 13.78 -9.41
C ARG A 7 17.94 12.51 -8.95
N LEU A 8 18.67 11.47 -8.52
CA LEU A 8 18.07 10.23 -8.04
C LEU A 8 17.28 10.45 -6.75
N TYR A 9 17.78 11.28 -5.84
CA TYR A 9 17.04 11.66 -4.63
C TYR A 9 15.78 12.46 -4.96
N TYR A 10 15.83 13.38 -5.93
CA TYR A 10 14.63 14.10 -6.40
C TYR A 10 13.62 13.17 -7.06
N GLN A 11 14.09 12.22 -7.88
CA GLN A 11 13.22 11.23 -8.50
C GLN A 11 12.53 10.36 -7.44
N LEU A 12 13.25 9.93 -6.40
CA LEU A 12 12.62 9.23 -5.26
C LEU A 12 11.55 10.10 -4.61
N TYR A 13 11.84 11.37 -4.35
CA TYR A 13 10.87 12.28 -3.73
C TYR A 13 9.60 12.45 -4.56
N ASP A 14 9.72 12.64 -5.88
CA ASP A 14 8.57 12.75 -6.77
C ASP A 14 7.78 11.44 -6.86
N LEU A 15 8.45 10.29 -6.87
CA LEU A 15 7.79 8.98 -6.83
C LEU A 15 7.07 8.76 -5.50
N SER A 16 7.66 9.18 -4.37
CA SER A 16 7.00 9.13 -3.06
C SER A 16 5.73 9.97 -3.02
N ARG A 17 5.71 11.12 -3.73
CA ARG A 17 4.50 11.95 -3.85
C ARG A 17 3.45 11.27 -4.72
N GLN A 18 3.85 10.72 -5.86
CA GLN A 18 2.95 9.96 -6.74
C GLN A 18 2.37 8.73 -6.04
N GLN A 19 3.18 8.04 -5.23
CA GLN A 19 2.72 6.91 -4.42
C GLN A 19 1.61 7.37 -3.46
N ASN A 20 1.76 8.52 -2.81
CA ASN A 20 0.73 9.07 -1.92
C ASN A 20 -0.59 9.28 -2.66
N GLU A 21 -0.53 9.91 -3.84
CA GLU A 21 -1.68 10.17 -4.71
C GLU A 21 -2.36 8.85 -5.11
N ALA A 22 -1.59 7.87 -5.58
CA ALA A 22 -2.09 6.55 -5.98
C ALA A 22 -2.73 5.77 -4.81
N ILE A 23 -2.15 5.85 -3.60
CA ILE A 23 -2.74 5.25 -2.39
C ILE A 23 -4.12 5.87 -2.09
N GLN A 24 -4.22 7.20 -2.14
CA GLN A 24 -5.49 7.91 -1.89
C GLN A 24 -6.56 7.56 -2.93
N GLU A 25 -6.16 7.41 -4.19
CA GLU A 25 -7.03 6.98 -5.29
C GLU A 25 -7.35 5.48 -5.25
N LYS A 26 -6.70 4.73 -4.36
CA LYS A 26 -6.78 3.27 -4.22
C LYS A 26 -6.36 2.53 -5.50
N ASP A 27 -5.48 3.13 -6.29
CA ASP A 27 -4.91 2.51 -7.49
C ASP A 27 -3.73 1.61 -7.10
N VAL A 28 -4.05 0.35 -6.77
CA VAL A 28 -3.05 -0.63 -6.31
C VAL A 28 -2.04 -0.97 -7.41
N ASP A 29 -2.44 -0.98 -8.68
CA ASP A 29 -1.55 -1.31 -9.78
C ASP A 29 -0.50 -0.22 -9.96
N GLU A 30 -0.91 1.05 -9.88
CA GLU A 30 0.00 2.19 -9.93
C GLU A 30 0.95 2.21 -8.71
N VAL A 31 0.43 1.97 -7.50
CA VAL A 31 1.27 1.86 -6.29
C VAL A 31 2.35 0.78 -6.47
N LEU A 32 2.00 -0.37 -7.03
CA LEU A 32 2.98 -1.45 -7.27
C LEU A 32 4.01 -1.07 -8.32
N SER A 33 3.62 -0.36 -9.39
CA SER A 33 4.54 0.15 -10.41
C SER A 33 5.54 1.12 -9.78
N ILE A 34 5.05 2.11 -9.02
CA ILE A 34 5.89 3.12 -8.36
C ILE A 34 6.88 2.47 -7.39
N LEU A 35 6.46 1.45 -6.63
CA LEU A 35 7.34 0.72 -5.72
C LEU A 35 8.48 -0.02 -6.45
N GLN A 36 8.23 -0.52 -7.67
CA GLN A 36 9.27 -1.13 -8.50
C GLN A 36 10.28 -0.08 -8.95
N ASP A 37 9.82 1.06 -9.47
CA ASP A 37 10.69 2.15 -9.91
C ASP A 37 11.53 2.71 -8.75
N LYS A 38 10.93 2.87 -7.56
CA LYS A 38 11.66 3.29 -6.35
C LYS A 38 12.74 2.28 -5.95
N LYS A 39 12.48 0.99 -6.10
CA LYS A 39 13.47 -0.06 -5.80
C LYS A 39 14.69 0.04 -6.70
N GLU A 40 14.48 0.27 -7.99
CA GLU A 40 15.58 0.45 -8.96
C GLU A 40 16.45 1.67 -8.58
N ILE A 41 15.82 2.79 -8.23
CA ILE A 41 16.56 4.00 -7.83
C ILE A 41 17.32 3.78 -6.52
N ILE A 42 16.73 3.10 -5.53
CA ILE A 42 17.43 2.79 -4.27
C ILE A 42 18.66 1.92 -4.53
N GLU A 43 18.55 0.92 -5.41
CA GLU A 43 19.68 0.08 -5.81
C GLU A 43 20.79 0.89 -6.50
N GLU A 44 20.44 1.89 -7.32
CA GLU A 44 21.41 2.84 -7.90
C GLU A 44 22.09 3.70 -6.81
N LEU A 45 21.32 4.17 -5.82
CA LEU A 45 21.82 4.97 -4.70
C LEU A 45 22.74 4.21 -3.75
N GLU A 46 22.51 2.92 -3.52
CA GLU A 46 23.39 2.08 -2.71
C GLU A 46 24.82 1.99 -3.27
N GLY A 47 24.98 2.16 -4.58
CA GLY A 47 26.28 2.18 -5.25
C GLY A 47 27.06 3.49 -5.14
N ILE A 48 26.46 4.55 -4.59
CA ILE A 48 26.99 5.91 -4.63
C ILE A 48 27.75 6.25 -3.35
N ASN A 49 28.98 6.74 -3.52
CA ASN A 49 29.73 7.37 -2.43
C ASN A 49 29.28 8.83 -2.26
N VAL A 50 28.24 9.03 -1.44
CA VAL A 50 27.61 10.34 -1.21
C VAL A 50 28.61 11.40 -0.75
N GLU A 51 29.62 11.03 0.04
CA GLU A 51 30.64 11.97 0.52
C GLU A 51 31.53 12.49 -0.62
N GLU A 52 31.98 11.59 -1.51
CA GLU A 52 32.75 11.98 -2.69
C GLU A 52 31.92 12.82 -3.67
N GLU A 53 30.64 12.49 -3.80
CA GLU A 53 29.70 13.24 -4.65
C GLU A 53 29.55 14.69 -4.17
N ILE A 54 29.25 14.88 -2.88
CA ILE A 54 29.09 16.22 -2.28
C ILE A 54 30.39 17.03 -2.43
N ARG A 55 31.55 16.42 -2.19
CA ARG A 55 32.86 17.08 -2.33
C ARG A 55 33.18 17.48 -3.77
N ALA A 56 32.62 16.78 -4.76
CA ALA A 56 32.82 17.08 -6.17
C ALA A 56 31.99 18.28 -6.68
N HIS A 57 31.00 18.74 -5.90
CA HIS A 57 30.17 19.88 -6.25
C HIS A 57 30.89 21.23 -6.06
N GLN A 58 30.44 22.25 -6.78
CA GLN A 58 31.01 23.61 -6.69
C GLN A 58 30.82 24.23 -5.31
N ASN A 59 29.71 23.90 -4.62
CA ASN A 59 29.40 24.36 -3.27
C ASN A 59 28.99 23.18 -2.36
N PRO A 60 29.95 22.43 -1.81
CA PRO A 60 29.67 21.21 -1.03
C PRO A 60 28.79 21.43 0.20
N GLU A 61 28.88 22.59 0.87
CA GLU A 61 28.07 22.90 2.06
C GLU A 61 26.60 23.10 1.70
N GLU A 62 26.33 23.81 0.60
CA GLU A 62 24.96 24.01 0.08
C GLU A 62 24.36 22.68 -0.38
N THR A 63 25.13 21.89 -1.13
CA THR A 63 24.71 20.55 -1.59
C THR A 63 24.39 19.61 -0.42
N LEU A 64 25.22 19.62 0.64
CA LEU A 64 24.95 18.83 1.85
C LEU A 64 23.66 19.29 2.52
N SER A 65 23.45 20.59 2.68
CA SER A 65 22.23 21.14 3.29
C SER A 65 20.98 20.79 2.49
N GLU A 66 21.05 20.91 1.16
CA GLU A 66 19.95 20.56 0.26
C GLU A 66 19.61 19.07 0.33
N LEU A 67 20.63 18.20 0.33
CA LEU A 67 20.43 16.76 0.46
C LEU A 67 19.79 16.40 1.81
N GLN A 68 20.24 17.03 2.91
CA GLN A 68 19.66 16.81 4.23
C GLN A 68 18.17 17.20 4.28
N GLU A 69 17.82 18.37 3.73
CA GLU A 69 16.44 18.83 3.65
C GLU A 69 15.58 17.89 2.80
N LEU A 70 16.11 17.43 1.66
CA LEU A 70 15.42 16.50 0.78
C LEU A 70 15.18 15.13 1.46
N MET A 71 16.19 14.60 2.15
CA MET A 71 16.06 13.34 2.90
C MET A 71 15.04 13.46 4.05
N GLU A 72 15.00 14.58 4.75
CA GLU A 72 14.01 14.81 5.81
C GLU A 72 12.58 14.82 5.24
N LYS A 73 12.37 15.53 4.13
CA LYS A 73 11.07 15.55 3.42
C LYS A 73 10.68 14.17 2.91
N LEU A 74 11.63 13.42 2.34
CA LEU A 74 11.42 12.07 1.85
C LEU A 74 10.98 11.14 2.99
N ASN A 75 11.71 11.13 4.10
CA ASN A 75 11.39 10.28 5.26
C ASN A 75 9.98 10.55 5.77
N LYS A 76 9.61 11.83 5.92
CA LYS A 76 8.27 12.21 6.35
C LYS A 76 7.20 11.71 5.39
N LEU A 77 7.43 11.84 4.08
CA LEU A 77 6.48 11.40 3.06
C LEU A 77 6.34 9.87 3.01
N GLU A 78 7.43 9.14 3.26
CA GLU A 78 7.38 7.68 3.39
C GLU A 78 6.60 7.23 4.62
N GLU A 79 6.78 7.91 5.77
CA GLU A 79 5.97 7.66 6.97
C GLU A 79 4.48 7.87 6.67
N GLU A 80 4.12 8.99 6.05
CA GLU A 80 2.74 9.30 5.64
C GLU A 80 2.17 8.23 4.68
N ASN A 81 2.97 7.75 3.72
CA ASN A 81 2.57 6.69 2.80
C ASN A 81 2.33 5.36 3.51
N VAL A 82 3.18 4.98 4.47
CA VAL A 82 3.03 3.76 5.26
C VAL A 82 1.74 3.83 6.09
N ASP A 83 1.52 4.94 6.80
CA ASP A 83 0.33 5.14 7.63
C ASP A 83 -0.96 5.03 6.80
N LEU A 84 -1.00 5.67 5.61
CA LEU A 84 -2.14 5.58 4.71
C LEU A 84 -2.39 4.15 4.23
N MET A 85 -1.34 3.42 3.84
CA MET A 85 -1.47 2.02 3.43
C MET A 85 -2.02 1.14 4.56
N GLU A 86 -1.54 1.32 5.79
CA GLU A 86 -2.01 0.56 6.95
C GLU A 86 -3.48 0.84 7.27
N GLU A 87 -3.91 2.11 7.17
CA GLU A 87 -5.32 2.50 7.33
C GLU A 87 -6.20 1.80 6.28
N HIS A 88 -5.80 1.85 5.00
CA HIS A 88 -6.53 1.20 3.92
C HIS A 88 -6.59 -0.32 4.07
N MET A 89 -5.49 -0.98 4.46
CA MET A 89 -5.47 -2.42 4.72
C MET A 89 -6.40 -2.79 5.88
N THR A 90 -6.42 -1.99 6.94
CA THR A 90 -7.31 -2.19 8.09
C THR A 90 -8.78 -2.09 7.67
N SER A 91 -9.12 -1.07 6.87
CA SER A 91 -10.47 -0.90 6.32
C SER A 91 -10.88 -2.08 5.44
N LEU A 92 -10.00 -2.52 4.53
CA LEU A 92 -10.26 -3.67 3.65
C LEU A 92 -10.47 -4.96 4.44
N ALA A 93 -9.68 -5.20 5.49
CA ALA A 93 -9.83 -6.37 6.35
C ALA A 93 -11.19 -6.39 7.07
N GLN A 94 -11.70 -5.23 7.49
CA GLN A 94 -13.02 -5.10 8.10
C GLN A 94 -14.15 -5.38 7.09
N GLU A 95 -14.01 -4.93 5.85
CA GLU A 95 -14.97 -5.22 4.77
C GLU A 95 -15.00 -6.72 4.45
N ILE A 96 -13.84 -7.36 4.31
CA ILE A 96 -13.75 -8.81 4.08
C ILE A 96 -14.41 -9.59 5.22
N LYS A 97 -14.17 -9.19 6.47
CA LYS A 97 -14.81 -9.80 7.63
C LYS A 97 -16.34 -9.67 7.57
N SER A 98 -16.82 -8.48 7.25
CA SER A 98 -18.26 -8.20 7.11
C SER A 98 -18.90 -9.07 6.02
N LEU A 99 -18.23 -9.24 4.88
CA LEU A 99 -18.67 -10.13 3.80
C LEU A 99 -18.71 -11.60 4.25
N ALA A 100 -17.69 -12.06 4.97
CA ALA A 100 -17.63 -13.43 5.48
C ALA A 100 -18.77 -13.72 6.47
N ASP A 101 -19.06 -12.78 7.37
CA ASP A 101 -20.15 -12.92 8.35
C ASP A 101 -21.53 -12.83 7.70
N GLY A 102 -21.68 -11.98 6.67
CA GLY A 102 -22.88 -11.96 5.81
C GLY A 102 -23.12 -13.29 5.12
N ARG A 103 -22.07 -13.90 4.56
CA ARG A 103 -22.14 -15.22 3.92
C ARG A 103 -22.57 -16.32 4.89
N LYS A 104 -21.98 -16.39 6.10
CA LYS A 104 -22.40 -17.35 7.14
C LYS A 104 -23.87 -17.20 7.49
N THR A 105 -24.35 -15.96 7.58
CA THR A 105 -25.76 -15.66 7.86
C THR A 105 -26.65 -16.23 6.76
N MET A 106 -26.34 -15.97 5.47
CA MET A 106 -27.12 -16.51 4.36
C MET A 106 -27.12 -18.05 4.32
N GLU A 107 -25.98 -18.69 4.57
CA GLU A 107 -25.86 -20.15 4.62
C GLU A 107 -26.72 -20.75 5.75
N GLY A 108 -26.74 -20.10 6.93
CA GLY A 108 -27.59 -20.50 8.05
C GLY A 108 -29.09 -20.37 7.77
N TYR A 109 -29.52 -19.31 7.06
CA TYR A 109 -30.91 -19.15 6.64
C TYR A 109 -31.33 -20.18 5.58
N SER A 110 -30.44 -20.55 4.67
CA SER A 110 -30.71 -21.59 3.66
C SER A 110 -30.84 -22.99 4.30
N GLN A 111 -30.03 -23.29 5.31
CA GLN A 111 -30.12 -24.55 6.06
C GLN A 111 -31.38 -24.63 6.94
N SER A 112 -31.83 -23.53 7.54
CA SER A 112 -33.06 -23.51 8.34
C SER A 112 -34.32 -23.68 7.49
N GLN A 113 -34.39 -23.05 6.31
CA GLN A 113 -35.52 -23.24 5.38
C GLN A 113 -35.60 -24.65 4.79
N SER A 114 -34.47 -25.26 4.46
CA SER A 114 -34.44 -26.64 3.97
C SER A 114 -34.78 -27.68 5.05
N SER A 115 -34.53 -27.35 6.32
CA SER A 115 -34.90 -28.18 7.47
C SER A 115 -36.40 -28.11 7.79
N GLN A 116 -37.02 -26.92 7.69
CA GLN A 116 -38.49 -26.77 7.87
C GLN A 116 -39.30 -27.47 6.77
N LYS A 117 -38.87 -27.40 5.50
CA LYS A 117 -39.55 -28.11 4.41
C LYS A 117 -39.51 -29.64 4.54
N LYS A 118 -38.50 -30.21 5.21
CA LYS A 118 -38.42 -31.66 5.47
C LYS A 118 -39.26 -32.12 6.66
N SER A 119 -39.56 -31.24 7.63
CA SER A 119 -40.41 -31.60 8.78
C SER A 119 -41.91 -31.52 8.48
N GLU A 120 -42.35 -30.69 7.53
CA GLU A 120 -43.77 -30.54 7.17
C GLU A 120 -44.32 -31.67 6.29
N GLY A 121 -43.46 -32.50 5.69
CA GLY A 121 -43.86 -33.64 4.85
C GLY A 121 -44.10 -34.97 5.59
N LYS A 122 -44.01 -34.99 6.94
CA LYS A 122 -44.08 -36.23 7.74
C LYS A 122 -45.26 -36.28 8.72
N VAL A 123 -46.38 -35.65 8.36
CA VAL A 123 -47.66 -35.81 9.04
C VAL A 123 -48.67 -36.21 7.97
N ILE A 124 -49.55 -37.16 8.31
CA ILE A 124 -50.56 -37.82 7.46
C ILE A 124 -50.03 -39.09 6.77
N ASP A 125 -49.96 -40.21 7.51
CA ASP A 125 -50.98 -41.25 7.39
C ASP A 125 -50.87 -42.24 8.57
N GLU A 126 -51.87 -43.10 8.73
CA GLU A 126 -52.11 -44.09 9.80
C GLU A 126 -53.19 -43.70 10.83
N LYS A 127 -54.40 -43.48 10.29
CA LYS A 127 -55.61 -44.07 10.88
C LYS A 127 -56.46 -44.69 9.76
N GLY A 128 -56.41 -46.01 9.64
CA GLY A 128 -57.25 -46.83 8.77
C GLY A 128 -57.18 -48.29 9.17
#